data_AF-A0A957NP34-F1
#
_entry.id   AF-A0A957NP34-F1
#
_cell.length_a   1.000
_cell.length_b   1.000
_cell.length_c   1.000
_cell.angle_alpha   90.00
_cell.angle_beta   90.00
_cell.angle_gamma   90.00
#
_symmetry.space_group_name_H-M   'P 1'
#
loop_
_entity.id
_entity.type
_entity.pdbx_description
1 polymer ?
#
loop_
_entity_poly.entity_id
_entity_poly.type
_entity_poly.pdbx_seq_one_letter_code
_entity_poly.pdbx_strand_id
1 'polypeptide(L)'
;YSARSHSQSVLNSHFQFGHCDSAGRCPGLRAQAVGYDRDCGENLSTGQTGYMEMEQQNLRFLASDGHREAMLNPASNEFGVGHAYDVNKGDPSRHGQVTELFCGRPGLKLPALPMGAVVPYSGTAETEFTYVVTFYSAQGEAPTAAQVFIDGEAHDMQLTTGSPANGAYRYTTRLSAGDYHRYYFEFHYGQGEVARWPETGAQGYPDVEGALTAPAVPAVAAPVIPAPIEPTAGQQLPIGPTTFRWPEVLNADTYGLEIWRDGVRMLATGSNLATLAYTHPLEPGNYTWRLQAYCAPPACVAESSGWSAQIPFTVGSTAPAPTPMPTDTPAPSSTPQASKHMLYLPMAKR
;
A
#
# COMPACT_ATOMS: atom_id res chain seq x y z
N TYR A 1 -12.99 16.93 23.70
CA TYR A 1 -12.59 15.93 24.72
C TYR A 1 -13.77 15.05 25.11
N SER A 2 -14.90 15.60 25.60
CA SER A 2 -16.09 14.83 26.04
C SER A 2 -16.59 13.82 25.01
N ALA A 3 -17.00 14.25 23.80
CA ALA A 3 -17.55 13.36 22.77
C ALA A 3 -16.59 12.22 22.37
N ARG A 4 -15.32 12.54 22.06
CA ARG A 4 -14.31 11.53 21.70
C ARG A 4 -14.08 10.52 22.82
N SER A 5 -14.00 10.99 24.07
CA SER A 5 -13.80 10.11 25.22
C SER A 5 -14.98 9.17 25.45
N HIS A 6 -16.21 9.65 25.22
CA HIS A 6 -17.41 8.82 25.34
C HIS A 6 -17.50 7.78 24.22
N SER A 7 -17.21 8.16 22.97
CA SER A 7 -17.12 7.20 21.87
C SER A 7 -16.11 6.10 22.15
N GLN A 8 -14.94 6.45 22.70
CA GLN A 8 -13.93 5.47 23.10
C GLN A 8 -14.38 4.60 24.28
N SER A 9 -15.10 5.18 25.24
CA SER A 9 -15.64 4.46 26.40
C SER A 9 -16.60 3.36 25.97
N VAL A 10 -17.54 3.66 25.06
CA VAL A 10 -18.50 2.68 24.52
C VAL A 10 -17.78 1.51 23.85
N LEU A 11 -16.74 1.77 23.05
CA LEU A 11 -15.94 0.70 22.46
C LEU A 11 -15.25 -0.18 23.52
N ASN A 12 -14.71 0.45 24.56
CA ASN A 12 -13.97 -0.24 25.62
C ASN A 12 -14.87 -1.02 26.59
N SER A 13 -16.15 -0.68 26.69
CA SER A 13 -17.14 -1.34 27.55
C SER A 13 -17.92 -2.44 26.84
N HIS A 14 -17.30 -3.13 25.87
CA HIS A 14 -17.97 -4.15 25.03
C HIS A 14 -19.28 -3.62 24.39
N PHE A 15 -19.27 -2.36 23.93
CA PHE A 15 -20.43 -1.72 23.31
C PHE A 15 -21.64 -1.60 24.23
N GLN A 16 -21.40 -1.38 25.53
CA GLN A 16 -22.44 -0.86 26.42
C GLN A 16 -22.87 0.53 25.91
N PHE A 17 -23.90 0.53 25.07
CA PHE A 17 -24.38 1.69 24.34
C PHE A 17 -25.40 2.44 25.20
N GLY A 18 -25.14 3.72 25.45
CA GLY A 18 -26.04 4.58 26.18
C GLY A 18 -25.48 5.99 26.37
N HIS A 19 -26.38 6.90 26.75
CA HIS A 19 -26.03 8.30 27.02
C HIS A 19 -25.16 8.49 28.27
N CYS A 20 -25.15 7.52 29.19
CA CYS A 20 -24.34 7.58 30.40
C CYS A 20 -23.22 6.54 30.31
N ASP A 21 -22.01 6.93 30.71
CA ASP A 21 -20.87 6.01 30.74
C ASP A 21 -21.00 4.98 31.87
N SER A 22 -20.04 4.05 31.95
CA SER A 22 -20.02 3.00 32.98
C SER A 22 -19.86 3.53 34.42
N ALA A 23 -19.42 4.78 34.57
CA ALA A 23 -19.37 5.49 35.85
C ALA A 23 -20.68 6.26 36.15
N GLY A 24 -21.71 6.12 35.30
CA GLY A 24 -23.00 6.78 35.45
C GLY A 24 -23.01 8.25 35.06
N ARG A 25 -21.95 8.78 34.43
CA ARG A 25 -21.89 10.18 34.01
C ARG A 25 -22.60 10.30 32.67
N CYS A 26 -23.70 11.05 32.63
CA CYS A 26 -24.48 11.37 31.43
C CYS A 26 -23.89 12.60 30.69
N PRO A 27 -24.41 13.02 29.52
CA PRO A 27 -23.76 14.01 28.65
C PRO A 27 -23.46 15.34 29.34
N GLY A 28 -24.42 15.87 30.11
CA GLY A 28 -24.25 17.09 30.89
C GLY A 28 -23.10 17.00 31.90
N LEU A 29 -23.01 15.91 32.67
CA LEU A 29 -21.90 15.70 33.62
C LEU A 29 -20.54 15.56 32.90
N ARG A 30 -20.50 14.90 31.73
CA ARG A 30 -19.26 14.80 30.94
C ARG A 30 -18.85 16.16 30.35
N ALA A 31 -19.81 16.99 29.95
CA ALA A 31 -19.54 18.35 29.48
C ALA A 31 -19.09 19.26 30.63
N GLN A 32 -19.71 19.15 31.81
CA GLN A 32 -19.33 19.88 33.02
C GLN A 32 -17.89 19.59 33.46
N ALA A 33 -17.46 18.33 33.33
CA ALA A 33 -16.08 17.94 33.63
C ALA A 33 -15.02 18.65 32.75
N VAL A 34 -15.42 19.29 31.64
CA VAL A 34 -14.55 20.06 30.75
C VAL A 34 -14.94 21.54 30.65
N GLY A 35 -15.73 22.04 31.60
CA GLY A 35 -15.98 23.47 31.79
C GLY A 35 -17.29 24.02 31.20
N TYR A 36 -18.22 23.18 30.77
CA TYR A 36 -19.58 23.61 30.45
C TYR A 36 -20.43 23.73 31.72
N ASP A 37 -21.34 24.69 31.79
CA ASP A 37 -22.16 24.98 32.99
C ASP A 37 -23.64 24.63 32.82
N ARG A 38 -24.01 24.05 31.68
CA ARG A 38 -25.37 23.69 31.28
C ARG A 38 -25.44 22.27 30.73
N ASP A 39 -26.64 21.71 30.72
CA ASP A 39 -26.88 20.44 30.05
C ASP A 39 -26.70 20.57 28.55
N CYS A 40 -26.04 19.57 27.96
CA CYS A 40 -25.85 19.42 26.54
C CYS A 40 -26.75 18.31 26.00
N GLY A 41 -27.29 18.50 24.81
CA GLY A 41 -27.89 17.43 24.03
C GLY A 41 -26.83 16.47 23.51
N GLU A 42 -27.21 15.22 23.27
CA GLU A 42 -26.31 14.21 22.71
C GLU A 42 -27.00 13.31 21.71
N ASN A 43 -26.36 13.13 20.55
CA ASN A 43 -26.66 12.04 19.64
C ASN A 43 -25.56 10.99 19.69
N LEU A 44 -25.95 9.73 19.64
CA LEU A 44 -25.04 8.59 19.63
C LEU A 44 -25.43 7.64 18.50
N SER A 45 -24.43 7.13 17.80
CA SER A 45 -24.65 6.03 16.87
C SER A 45 -23.45 5.10 16.81
N THR A 46 -23.74 3.83 16.59
CA THR A 46 -22.75 2.83 16.17
C THR A 46 -22.75 2.75 14.65
N GLY A 47 -21.58 2.62 14.03
CA GLY A 47 -21.45 2.56 12.58
C GLY A 47 -20.08 2.12 12.12
N GLN A 48 -19.83 2.31 10.83
CA GLN A 48 -18.49 2.17 10.25
C GLN A 48 -17.73 3.50 10.34
N THR A 49 -16.63 3.65 9.58
CA THR A 49 -15.84 4.88 9.49
C THR A 49 -15.99 5.53 8.12
N GLY A 50 -15.68 6.82 8.02
CA GLY A 50 -15.67 7.57 6.76
C GLY A 50 -16.81 8.58 6.63
N TYR A 51 -16.64 9.52 5.70
CA TYR A 51 -17.56 10.65 5.54
C TYR A 51 -18.97 10.21 5.07
N MET A 52 -19.05 9.20 4.20
CA MET A 52 -20.33 8.64 3.73
C MET A 52 -21.15 8.04 4.89
N GLU A 53 -20.48 7.39 5.84
CA GLU A 53 -21.17 6.87 7.04
C GLU A 53 -21.71 8.04 7.86
N MET A 54 -20.92 9.09 8.10
CA MET A 54 -21.39 10.27 8.85
C MET A 54 -22.58 10.96 8.18
N GLU A 55 -22.58 11.06 6.85
CA GLU A 55 -23.72 11.60 6.09
C GLU A 55 -24.99 10.77 6.31
N GLN A 56 -24.89 9.44 6.22
CA GLN A 56 -26.01 8.54 6.48
C GLN A 56 -26.47 8.62 7.94
N GLN A 57 -25.56 8.76 8.89
CA GLN A 57 -25.87 8.90 10.31
C GLN A 57 -26.62 10.22 10.58
N ASN A 58 -26.20 11.33 9.97
CA ASN A 58 -26.92 12.60 10.08
C ASN A 58 -28.36 12.50 9.54
N LEU A 59 -28.57 11.79 8.43
CA LEU A 59 -29.92 11.52 7.92
C LEU A 59 -30.76 10.68 8.89
N ARG A 60 -30.14 9.69 9.55
CA ARG A 60 -30.82 8.87 10.57
C ARG A 60 -31.15 9.67 11.84
N PHE A 61 -30.26 10.54 12.29
CA PHE A 61 -30.53 11.44 13.40
C PHE A 61 -31.69 12.40 13.08
N LEU A 62 -31.71 12.99 11.88
CA LEU A 62 -32.82 13.85 11.45
C LEU A 62 -34.18 13.11 11.33
N ALA A 63 -34.16 11.79 11.10
CA ALA A 63 -35.36 10.96 11.03
C ALA A 63 -35.89 10.50 12.40
N SER A 64 -35.19 10.79 13.49
CA SER A 64 -35.54 10.39 14.86
C SER A 64 -35.86 11.63 15.70
N ASP A 65 -37.05 11.71 16.29
CA ASP A 65 -37.53 12.91 16.99
C ASP A 65 -36.53 13.43 18.04
N GLY A 66 -36.10 12.57 18.98
CA GLY A 66 -35.17 12.98 20.03
C GLY A 66 -33.80 13.43 19.51
N HIS A 67 -33.26 12.74 18.49
CA HIS A 67 -31.98 13.12 17.90
C HIS A 67 -32.08 14.43 17.10
N ARG A 68 -33.16 14.59 16.34
CA ARG A 68 -33.47 15.81 15.59
C ARG A 68 -33.68 17.00 16.52
N GLU A 69 -34.37 16.82 17.65
CA GLU A 69 -34.53 17.85 18.67
C GLU A 69 -33.18 18.32 19.22
N ALA A 70 -32.23 17.41 19.46
CA ALA A 70 -30.87 17.77 19.88
C ALA A 70 -30.13 18.58 18.79
N MET A 71 -30.21 18.16 17.52
CA MET A 71 -29.55 18.83 16.39
C MET A 71 -30.10 20.24 16.13
N LEU A 72 -31.41 20.41 16.27
CA LEU A 72 -32.12 21.65 15.92
C LEU A 72 -32.42 22.54 17.13
N ASN A 73 -31.86 22.22 18.30
CA ASN A 73 -32.07 23.00 19.51
C ASN A 73 -31.48 24.42 19.34
N PRO A 74 -32.30 25.49 19.33
CA PRO A 74 -31.81 26.85 19.13
C PRO A 74 -30.97 27.39 20.31
N ALA A 75 -30.99 26.72 21.46
CA ALA A 75 -30.13 27.07 22.59
C ALA A 75 -28.70 26.52 22.46
N SER A 76 -28.47 25.59 21.53
CA SER A 76 -27.15 25.02 21.25
C SER A 76 -26.39 25.89 20.27
N ASN A 77 -25.22 26.38 20.70
CA ASN A 77 -24.36 27.26 19.90
C ASN A 77 -22.89 26.79 19.87
N GLU A 78 -22.64 25.61 20.43
CA GLU A 78 -21.38 24.87 20.32
C GLU A 78 -21.70 23.43 19.91
N PHE A 79 -20.92 22.89 18.97
CA PHE A 79 -21.03 21.52 18.49
C PHE A 79 -19.69 20.80 18.66
N GLY A 80 -19.74 19.59 19.20
CA GLY A 80 -18.57 18.75 19.37
C GLY A 80 -18.84 17.32 18.91
N VAL A 81 -18.10 16.84 17.92
CA VAL A 81 -18.19 15.47 17.45
C VAL A 81 -16.99 14.64 17.92
N GLY A 82 -17.24 13.38 18.24
CA GLY A 82 -16.23 12.40 18.61
C GLY A 82 -16.50 11.09 17.91
N HIS A 83 -15.49 10.59 17.18
CA HIS A 83 -15.54 9.27 16.56
C HIS A 83 -14.42 8.39 17.14
N ALA A 84 -14.74 7.12 17.40
CA ALA A 84 -13.78 6.09 17.73
C ALA A 84 -14.09 4.86 16.90
N TYR A 85 -13.06 4.17 16.39
CA TYR A 85 -13.20 2.97 15.57
C TYR A 85 -12.12 1.96 15.92
N ASP A 86 -12.49 0.70 16.08
CA ASP A 86 -11.57 -0.40 16.33
C ASP A 86 -12.15 -1.70 15.79
N VAL A 87 -11.52 -2.27 14.75
CA VAL A 87 -11.98 -3.50 14.08
C VAL A 87 -12.01 -4.71 15.03
N ASN A 88 -11.22 -4.68 16.10
CA ASN A 88 -11.18 -5.76 17.08
C ASN A 88 -12.22 -5.61 18.19
N LYS A 89 -12.96 -4.50 18.20
CA LYS A 89 -14.02 -4.23 19.18
C LYS A 89 -15.36 -4.16 18.47
N GLY A 90 -16.40 -4.52 19.21
CA GLY A 90 -17.78 -4.45 18.73
C GLY A 90 -18.33 -5.73 18.19
N ASP A 91 -19.41 -5.59 17.42
CA ASP A 91 -19.99 -6.70 16.67
C ASP A 91 -19.53 -6.64 15.20
N PRO A 92 -19.59 -7.74 14.45
CA PRO A 92 -19.16 -7.81 13.04
C PRO A 92 -19.75 -6.73 12.10
N SER A 93 -20.84 -6.08 12.49
CA SER A 93 -21.52 -5.01 11.76
C SER A 93 -21.24 -3.60 12.30
N ARG A 94 -20.60 -3.47 13.48
CA ARG A 94 -20.44 -2.22 14.24
C ARG A 94 -19.07 -2.16 14.92
N HIS A 95 -18.12 -1.50 14.28
CA HIS A 95 -16.76 -1.30 14.79
C HIS A 95 -16.46 0.15 15.21
N GLY A 96 -17.34 1.07 14.82
CA GLY A 96 -17.25 2.50 15.11
C GLY A 96 -18.35 2.99 16.04
N GLN A 97 -18.03 4.06 16.76
CA GLN A 97 -18.95 4.82 17.59
C GLN A 97 -18.78 6.32 17.32
N VAL A 98 -19.89 6.99 17.05
CA VAL A 98 -20.00 8.44 16.93
C VAL A 98 -20.78 9.00 18.12
N THR A 99 -20.29 10.10 18.66
CA THR A 99 -20.95 10.92 19.67
C THR A 99 -20.98 12.36 19.18
N GLU A 100 -22.15 12.97 19.10
CA GLU A 100 -22.34 14.40 18.86
C GLU A 100 -22.83 15.05 20.14
N LEU A 101 -22.20 16.14 20.55
CA LEU A 101 -22.60 16.96 21.68
C LEU A 101 -23.03 18.33 21.19
N PHE A 102 -24.22 18.74 21.62
CA PHE A 102 -24.83 20.04 21.34
C PHE A 102 -24.93 20.81 22.65
N CYS A 103 -24.06 21.79 22.83
CA CYS A 103 -23.97 22.57 24.05
C CYS A 103 -24.33 24.03 23.79
N GLY A 104 -24.85 24.71 24.83
CA GLY A 104 -25.17 26.13 24.78
C GLY A 104 -24.33 26.93 25.77
N ARG A 105 -23.68 28.01 25.29
CA ARG A 105 -22.97 28.99 26.10
C ARG A 105 -23.53 30.39 25.85
N PRO A 106 -24.19 31.02 26.84
CA PRO A 106 -24.76 32.36 26.68
C PRO A 106 -23.71 33.40 26.31
N GLY A 107 -24.09 34.35 25.47
CA GLY A 107 -23.22 35.49 25.11
C GLY A 107 -22.04 35.13 24.20
N LEU A 108 -21.96 33.87 23.71
CA LEU A 108 -20.97 33.49 22.70
C LEU A 108 -21.25 34.24 21.39
N LYS A 109 -20.27 34.98 20.90
CA LYS A 109 -20.31 35.53 19.54
C LYS A 109 -20.00 34.39 18.57
N LEU A 110 -21.01 33.99 17.79
CA LEU A 110 -20.83 32.97 16.77
C LEU A 110 -19.85 33.46 15.69
N PRO A 111 -18.84 32.67 15.30
CA PRO A 111 -18.06 32.95 14.11
C PRO A 111 -18.95 32.83 12.87
N ALA A 112 -18.74 33.74 11.91
CA ALA A 112 -19.48 33.69 10.64
C ALA A 112 -19.10 32.47 9.78
N LEU A 113 -17.89 31.92 9.95
CA LEU A 113 -17.47 30.62 9.42
C LEU A 113 -17.18 29.67 10.59
N PRO A 114 -18.18 28.92 11.11
CA PRO A 114 -17.98 28.07 12.28
C PRO A 114 -17.15 26.82 11.99
N MET A 115 -17.19 26.30 10.76
CA MET A 115 -16.36 25.18 10.34
C MET A 115 -16.28 25.05 8.82
N GLY A 116 -15.17 24.50 8.35
CA GLY A 116 -15.03 24.02 6.99
C GLY A 116 -14.28 22.68 6.93
N ALA A 117 -14.27 22.06 5.77
CA ALA A 117 -13.64 20.77 5.52
C ALA A 117 -13.30 20.59 4.05
N VAL A 118 -12.43 19.63 3.75
CA VAL A 118 -12.26 19.06 2.40
C VAL A 118 -12.66 17.59 2.44
N VAL A 119 -13.39 17.13 1.44
CA VAL A 119 -13.86 15.74 1.34
C VAL A 119 -13.62 15.21 -0.09
N PRO A 120 -13.00 14.03 -0.27
CA PRO A 120 -12.35 13.22 0.77
C PRO A 120 -11.07 13.90 1.31
N TYR A 121 -10.57 13.44 2.46
CA TYR A 121 -9.31 13.96 3.03
C TYR A 121 -8.06 13.36 2.37
N SER A 122 -8.22 12.33 1.55
CA SER A 122 -7.16 11.74 0.75
C SER A 122 -7.71 11.17 -0.56
N GLY A 123 -6.84 11.02 -1.55
CA GLY A 123 -7.18 10.44 -2.86
C GLY A 123 -6.01 10.51 -3.82
N THR A 124 -6.23 10.23 -5.10
CA THR A 124 -5.24 10.37 -6.18
C THR A 124 -5.42 11.69 -6.94
N ALA A 125 -4.56 11.99 -7.91
CA ALA A 125 -4.72 13.17 -8.78
C ALA A 125 -6.03 13.18 -9.60
N GLU A 126 -6.67 12.02 -9.77
CA GLU A 126 -7.95 11.87 -10.45
C GLU A 126 -9.15 12.09 -9.51
N THR A 127 -8.92 12.14 -8.20
CA THR A 127 -9.97 12.32 -7.19
C THR A 127 -10.47 13.76 -7.19
N GLU A 128 -11.80 13.92 -7.22
CA GLU A 128 -12.42 15.23 -7.00
C GLU A 128 -12.52 15.52 -5.51
N PHE A 129 -11.90 16.62 -5.09
CA PHE A 129 -11.93 17.11 -3.73
C PHE A 129 -12.94 18.24 -3.62
N THR A 130 -13.86 18.14 -2.67
CA THR A 130 -14.87 19.15 -2.40
C THR A 130 -14.56 19.86 -1.10
N TYR A 131 -14.19 21.13 -1.21
CA TYR A 131 -14.07 22.06 -0.10
C TYR A 131 -15.45 22.57 0.26
N VAL A 132 -15.83 22.46 1.52
CA VAL A 132 -17.12 22.89 2.04
C VAL A 132 -16.94 23.75 3.28
N VAL A 133 -17.69 24.83 3.37
CA VAL A 133 -17.73 25.70 4.55
C VAL A 133 -19.16 26.18 4.78
N THR A 134 -19.57 26.33 6.03
CA THR A 134 -20.85 26.97 6.37
C THR A 134 -20.62 28.45 6.67
N PHE A 135 -21.54 29.29 6.20
CA PHE A 135 -21.53 30.73 6.45
C PHE A 135 -22.82 31.15 7.16
N TYR A 136 -22.67 32.02 8.15
CA TYR A 136 -23.78 32.63 8.87
C TYR A 136 -23.53 34.12 9.17
N SER A 137 -24.44 34.98 8.71
CA SER A 137 -24.53 36.38 9.12
C SER A 137 -25.78 36.59 9.97
N ALA A 138 -25.58 37.00 11.23
CA ALA A 138 -26.68 37.32 12.14
C ALA A 138 -27.53 38.52 11.65
N GLN A 139 -26.94 39.38 10.82
CA GLN A 139 -27.58 40.55 10.22
C GLN A 139 -28.31 40.22 8.91
N GLY A 140 -28.22 38.97 8.42
CA GLY A 140 -28.84 38.56 7.17
C GLY A 140 -28.09 39.04 5.92
N GLU A 141 -26.82 39.37 6.07
CA GLU A 141 -26.00 39.90 4.98
C GLU A 141 -25.36 38.76 4.17
N ALA A 142 -25.49 38.83 2.86
CA ALA A 142 -24.81 37.91 1.95
C ALA A 142 -23.30 38.23 1.87
N PRO A 143 -22.43 37.23 1.60
CA PRO A 143 -21.05 37.50 1.30
C PRO A 143 -20.91 38.26 -0.03
N THR A 144 -20.04 39.27 -0.04
CA THR A 144 -19.58 39.97 -1.24
C THR A 144 -18.43 39.24 -1.92
N ALA A 145 -17.68 38.42 -1.16
CA ALA A 145 -16.73 37.45 -1.68
C ALA A 145 -16.76 36.20 -0.80
N ALA A 146 -16.77 35.01 -1.42
CA ALA A 146 -16.85 33.72 -0.74
C ALA A 146 -15.76 32.82 -1.32
N GLN A 147 -14.62 32.70 -0.63
CA GLN A 147 -13.43 32.08 -1.22
C GLN A 147 -12.83 30.99 -0.33
N VAL A 148 -12.28 29.97 -1.00
CA VAL A 148 -11.31 29.05 -0.42
C VAL A 148 -9.95 29.38 -1.01
N PHE A 149 -8.94 29.40 -0.16
CA PHE A 149 -7.55 29.55 -0.55
C PHE A 149 -6.88 28.19 -0.45
N ILE A 150 -6.36 27.67 -1.55
CA ILE A 150 -5.67 26.38 -1.63
C ILE A 150 -4.23 26.67 -2.03
N ASP A 151 -3.28 26.32 -1.17
CA ASP A 151 -1.85 26.61 -1.33
C ASP A 151 -1.53 28.10 -1.60
N GLY A 152 -2.42 28.98 -1.13
CA GLY A 152 -2.32 30.43 -1.28
C GLY A 152 -3.07 31.01 -2.49
N GLU A 153 -3.60 30.17 -3.38
CA GLU A 153 -4.42 30.60 -4.52
C GLU A 153 -5.90 30.70 -4.13
N ALA A 154 -6.55 31.82 -4.47
CA ALA A 154 -7.96 32.07 -4.17
C ALA A 154 -8.89 31.45 -5.23
N HIS A 155 -9.93 30.76 -4.76
CA HIS A 155 -10.98 30.20 -5.60
C HIS A 155 -12.36 30.58 -5.08
N ASP A 156 -13.21 31.08 -5.97
CA ASP A 156 -14.59 31.44 -5.64
C ASP A 156 -15.43 30.19 -5.38
N MET A 157 -16.18 30.23 -4.28
CA MET A 157 -17.08 29.16 -3.85
C MET A 157 -18.52 29.45 -4.25
N GLN A 158 -19.30 28.39 -4.45
CA GLN A 158 -20.71 28.48 -4.84
C GLN A 158 -21.61 28.11 -3.66
N LEU A 159 -22.69 28.88 -3.47
CA LEU A 159 -23.76 28.52 -2.54
C LEU A 159 -24.44 27.24 -3.04
N THR A 160 -24.53 26.22 -2.18
CA THR A 160 -25.14 24.92 -2.52
C THR A 160 -26.43 24.63 -1.76
N THR A 161 -26.53 25.03 -0.49
CA THR A 161 -27.73 24.85 0.32
C THR A 161 -27.96 26.05 1.24
N GLY A 162 -29.22 26.30 1.61
CA GLY A 162 -29.61 27.41 2.48
C GLY A 162 -29.78 28.73 1.73
N SER A 163 -29.55 29.84 2.42
CA SER A 163 -29.58 31.18 1.85
C SER A 163 -28.18 31.80 1.85
N PRO A 164 -27.93 32.88 1.08
CA PRO A 164 -26.61 33.51 1.07
C PRO A 164 -26.09 33.95 2.44
N ALA A 165 -26.99 34.31 3.36
CA ALA A 165 -26.62 34.72 4.73
C ALA A 165 -26.61 33.58 5.76
N ASN A 166 -27.04 32.38 5.37
CA ASN A 166 -27.11 31.20 6.22
C ASN A 166 -27.10 29.94 5.34
N GLY A 167 -25.92 29.53 4.89
CA GLY A 167 -25.81 28.52 3.83
C GLY A 167 -24.48 27.80 3.82
N ALA A 168 -24.46 26.69 3.08
CA ALA A 168 -23.25 25.91 2.83
C ALA A 168 -22.69 26.24 1.44
N TYR A 169 -21.42 26.61 1.39
CA TYR A 169 -20.69 26.95 0.19
C TYR A 169 -19.73 25.81 -0.17
N ARG A 170 -19.59 25.53 -1.47
CA ARG A 170 -18.71 24.48 -1.97
C ARG A 170 -17.83 24.96 -3.13
N TYR A 171 -16.63 24.39 -3.19
CA TYR A 171 -15.74 24.44 -4.35
C TYR A 171 -15.18 23.04 -4.58
N THR A 172 -15.25 22.55 -5.82
CA THR A 172 -14.78 21.22 -6.17
C THR A 172 -13.67 21.35 -7.21
N THR A 173 -12.55 20.65 -6.98
CA THR A 173 -11.42 20.64 -7.90
C THR A 173 -10.65 19.32 -7.81
N ARG A 174 -9.76 19.08 -8.77
CA ARG A 174 -8.72 18.06 -8.68
C ARG A 174 -7.39 18.75 -8.37
N LEU A 175 -6.52 18.04 -7.68
CA LEU A 175 -5.22 18.54 -7.28
C LEU A 175 -4.13 17.62 -7.81
N SER A 176 -2.98 18.20 -8.12
CA SER A 176 -1.83 17.44 -8.57
C SER A 176 -1.32 16.54 -7.45
N ALA A 177 -0.96 15.30 -7.79
CA ALA A 177 -0.21 14.44 -6.88
C ALA A 177 1.13 15.09 -6.51
N GLY A 178 1.48 15.12 -5.23
CA GLY A 178 2.59 15.93 -4.73
C GLY A 178 2.28 16.50 -3.36
N ASP A 179 3.13 17.42 -2.88
CA ASP A 179 3.20 17.91 -1.49
C ASP A 179 1.87 18.16 -0.75
N TYR A 180 1.96 18.13 0.60
CA TYR A 180 0.90 18.48 1.53
C TYR A 180 0.14 19.76 1.13
N HIS A 181 -1.09 19.59 0.63
CA HIS A 181 -1.99 20.71 0.38
C HIS A 181 -2.44 21.35 1.68
N ARG A 182 -2.59 22.67 1.64
CA ARG A 182 -3.12 23.45 2.76
C ARG A 182 -4.20 24.39 2.28
N TYR A 183 -5.23 24.56 3.11
CA TYR A 183 -6.34 25.44 2.77
C TYR A 183 -6.88 26.24 3.95
N TYR A 184 -7.50 27.37 3.62
CA TYR A 184 -8.34 28.14 4.53
C TYR A 184 -9.48 28.79 3.74
N PHE A 185 -10.55 29.18 4.42
CA PHE A 185 -11.66 29.93 3.85
C PHE A 185 -11.62 31.37 4.31
N GLU A 186 -11.98 32.29 3.43
CA GLU A 186 -12.12 33.70 3.75
C GLU A 186 -13.32 34.29 3.02
N PHE A 187 -14.24 34.87 3.78
CA PHE A 187 -15.48 35.45 3.27
C PHE A 187 -15.52 36.92 3.64
N HIS A 188 -15.79 37.78 2.67
CA HIS A 188 -16.02 39.21 2.88
C HIS A 188 -17.52 39.43 2.83
N TYR A 189 -18.08 40.21 3.76
CA TYR A 189 -19.51 40.44 3.88
C TYR A 189 -19.79 41.80 4.54
N GLY A 190 -21.08 42.17 4.60
CA GLY A 190 -21.53 43.39 5.27
C GLY A 190 -20.88 44.67 4.75
N GLN A 191 -20.45 45.53 5.67
CA GLN A 191 -19.77 46.81 5.43
C GLN A 191 -18.23 46.67 5.54
N GLY A 192 -17.68 45.53 5.14
CA GLY A 192 -16.24 45.26 5.13
C GLY A 192 -15.77 44.26 6.19
N GLU A 193 -16.69 43.48 6.76
CA GLU A 193 -16.36 42.37 7.63
C GLU A 193 -15.65 41.24 6.87
N VAL A 194 -14.70 40.61 7.55
CA VAL A 194 -13.97 39.45 7.04
C VAL A 194 -14.14 38.29 8.02
N ALA A 195 -14.68 37.19 7.54
CA ALA A 195 -14.75 35.92 8.25
C ALA A 195 -13.66 34.99 7.71
N ARG A 196 -13.00 34.25 8.60
CA ARG A 196 -11.92 33.34 8.21
C ARG A 196 -12.00 32.05 9.01
N TRP A 197 -11.77 30.92 8.35
CA TRP A 197 -11.60 29.62 9.00
C TRP A 197 -10.46 28.81 8.36
N PRO A 198 -9.53 28.24 9.14
CA PRO A 198 -9.34 28.50 10.58
C PRO A 198 -8.98 29.97 10.80
N GLU A 199 -9.21 30.48 12.01
CA GLU A 199 -8.98 31.89 12.36
C GLU A 199 -7.52 32.30 12.12
N THR A 200 -6.60 31.34 12.25
CA THR A 200 -5.17 31.52 11.96
C THR A 200 -4.60 30.34 11.20
N GLY A 201 -3.63 30.60 10.31
CA GLY A 201 -2.95 29.56 9.55
C GLY A 201 -3.83 28.96 8.45
N ALA A 202 -3.66 27.65 8.24
CA ALA A 202 -4.38 26.84 7.27
C ALA A 202 -4.52 25.41 7.80
N GLN A 203 -5.56 24.70 7.38
CA GLN A 203 -5.68 23.26 7.58
C GLN A 203 -4.78 22.54 6.59
N GLY A 204 -4.19 21.40 6.98
CA GLY A 204 -3.64 20.45 6.01
C GLY A 204 -4.76 19.66 5.33
N TYR A 205 -4.40 18.83 4.34
CA TYR A 205 -5.28 18.03 3.48
C TYR A 205 -5.82 18.78 2.24
N PRO A 206 -6.26 18.08 1.18
CA PRO A 206 -6.25 16.62 1.01
C PRO A 206 -4.84 16.06 0.86
N ASP A 207 -4.63 14.83 1.33
CA ASP A 207 -3.45 14.06 0.99
C ASP A 207 -3.65 13.45 -0.40
N VAL A 208 -3.03 14.05 -1.41
CA VAL A 208 -3.11 13.56 -2.77
C VAL A 208 -1.96 12.60 -2.95
N GLU A 209 -2.28 11.32 -2.83
CA GLU A 209 -1.35 10.23 -3.03
C GLU A 209 -0.59 10.52 -4.33
N GLY A 210 0.73 10.68 -4.16
CA GLY A 210 1.69 10.56 -5.24
C GLY A 210 1.21 9.41 -6.10
N ALA A 211 1.01 9.62 -7.41
CA ALA A 211 0.95 8.50 -8.32
C ALA A 211 2.13 7.64 -7.88
N LEU A 212 1.86 6.42 -7.39
CA LEU A 212 2.92 5.49 -7.05
C LEU A 212 3.76 5.49 -8.32
N THR A 213 4.89 6.19 -8.32
CA THR A 213 5.90 5.93 -9.30
C THR A 213 6.21 4.50 -8.93
N ALA A 214 5.59 3.55 -9.64
CA ALA A 214 5.92 2.15 -9.50
C ALA A 214 7.44 2.18 -9.45
N PRO A 215 8.07 1.81 -8.31
CA PRO A 215 9.50 2.00 -8.15
C PRO A 215 10.08 1.43 -9.42
N ALA A 216 10.76 2.26 -10.21
CA ALA A 216 11.18 1.87 -11.55
C ALA A 216 11.80 0.50 -11.36
N VAL A 217 11.12 -0.55 -11.84
CA VAL A 217 11.56 -1.92 -11.56
C VAL A 217 12.98 -1.91 -12.08
N PRO A 218 14.01 -2.03 -11.21
CA PRO A 218 15.36 -1.85 -11.66
C PRO A 218 15.53 -2.90 -12.74
N ALA A 219 15.70 -2.43 -13.97
CA ALA A 219 15.81 -3.28 -15.13
C ALA A 219 16.78 -4.41 -14.78
N VAL A 220 16.33 -5.67 -14.90
CA VAL A 220 17.21 -6.80 -14.57
C VAL A 220 18.41 -6.68 -15.50
N ALA A 221 19.60 -6.60 -14.90
CA ALA A 221 20.84 -6.47 -15.65
C ALA A 221 20.96 -7.63 -16.64
N ALA A 222 21.43 -7.34 -17.85
CA ALA A 222 21.66 -8.36 -18.87
C ALA A 222 22.49 -9.52 -18.30
N PRO A 223 22.23 -10.78 -18.72
CA PRO A 223 23.05 -11.90 -18.27
C PRO A 223 24.52 -11.67 -18.65
N VAL A 224 25.44 -12.17 -17.85
CA VAL A 224 26.87 -12.11 -18.17
C VAL A 224 27.24 -13.17 -19.22
N ILE A 225 28.35 -12.96 -19.94
CA ILE A 225 28.83 -13.95 -20.92
C ILE A 225 29.16 -15.25 -20.17
N PRO A 226 28.56 -16.40 -20.54
CA PRO A 226 28.88 -17.68 -19.92
C PRO A 226 30.36 -18.05 -20.09
N ALA A 227 30.94 -18.71 -19.08
CA ALA A 227 32.27 -19.30 -19.17
C ALA A 227 32.17 -20.78 -19.57
N PRO A 228 32.54 -21.18 -20.80
CA PRO A 228 32.53 -22.58 -21.21
C PRO A 228 33.39 -23.47 -20.29
N ILE A 229 32.87 -24.63 -19.86
CA ILE A 229 33.57 -25.56 -18.95
C ILE A 229 34.21 -26.71 -19.72
N GLU A 230 33.45 -27.42 -20.56
CA GLU A 230 33.92 -28.57 -21.34
C GLU A 230 33.23 -28.60 -22.70
N PRO A 231 33.91 -28.95 -23.81
CA PRO A 231 35.36 -29.20 -23.92
C PRO A 231 36.21 -27.95 -23.67
N THR A 232 37.37 -28.13 -23.03
CA THR A 232 38.34 -27.06 -22.75
C THR A 232 39.24 -26.74 -23.96
N ALA A 233 39.87 -25.57 -23.94
CA ALA A 233 40.74 -25.13 -25.03
C ALA A 233 41.93 -26.09 -25.24
N GLY A 234 42.07 -26.62 -26.46
CA GLY A 234 43.12 -27.57 -26.85
C GLY A 234 42.84 -29.02 -26.44
N GLN A 235 41.68 -29.32 -25.85
CA GLN A 235 41.34 -30.67 -25.41
C GLN A 235 41.25 -31.65 -26.59
N GLN A 236 41.81 -32.85 -26.40
CA GLN A 236 41.69 -33.96 -27.34
C GLN A 236 40.63 -34.94 -26.83
N LEU A 237 39.62 -35.21 -27.63
CA LEU A 237 38.50 -36.09 -27.30
C LEU A 237 38.50 -37.34 -28.19
N PRO A 238 38.06 -38.50 -27.68
CA PRO A 238 37.84 -39.68 -28.50
C PRO A 238 36.64 -39.49 -29.44
N ILE A 239 36.55 -40.34 -30.48
CA ILE A 239 35.35 -40.40 -31.33
C ILE A 239 34.14 -40.76 -30.48
N GLY A 240 33.07 -39.98 -30.59
CA GLY A 240 31.82 -40.26 -29.91
C GLY A 240 30.99 -39.01 -29.62
N PRO A 241 29.88 -39.17 -28.90
CA PRO A 241 29.11 -38.02 -28.40
C PRO A 241 29.98 -37.18 -27.48
N THR A 242 30.09 -35.90 -27.80
CA THR A 242 30.76 -34.90 -26.97
C THR A 242 29.72 -34.11 -26.20
N THR A 243 29.88 -34.01 -24.88
CA THR A 243 29.02 -33.19 -24.02
C THR A 243 29.67 -31.83 -23.80
N PHE A 244 28.95 -30.79 -24.17
CA PHE A 244 29.28 -29.40 -23.92
C PHE A 244 28.66 -28.96 -22.59
N ARG A 245 29.41 -28.27 -21.73
CA ARG A 245 28.98 -27.86 -20.38
C ARG A 245 29.35 -26.42 -20.06
N TRP A 246 28.52 -25.75 -19.28
CA TRP A 246 28.72 -24.37 -18.83
C TRP A 246 28.07 -24.16 -17.45
N PRO A 247 28.48 -23.13 -16.69
CA PRO A 247 27.87 -22.83 -15.41
C PRO A 247 26.51 -22.16 -15.61
N GLU A 248 25.69 -22.19 -14.57
CA GLU A 248 24.53 -21.32 -14.46
C GLU A 248 24.97 -19.85 -14.48
N VAL A 249 24.25 -19.03 -15.25
CA VAL A 249 24.48 -17.59 -15.38
C VAL A 249 23.33 -16.84 -14.71
N LEU A 250 23.67 -15.89 -13.83
CA LEU A 250 22.69 -15.03 -13.19
C LEU A 250 21.89 -14.26 -14.25
N ASN A 251 20.56 -14.24 -14.10
CA ASN A 251 19.60 -13.62 -15.02
C ASN A 251 19.49 -14.29 -16.40
N ALA A 252 19.99 -15.51 -16.58
CA ALA A 252 19.81 -16.27 -17.82
C ALA A 252 18.65 -17.27 -17.69
N ASP A 253 17.68 -17.19 -18.61
CA ASP A 253 16.59 -18.17 -18.72
C ASP A 253 16.98 -19.33 -19.64
N THR A 254 17.73 -19.03 -20.70
CA THR A 254 18.15 -20.00 -21.71
C THR A 254 19.54 -19.66 -22.26
N TYR A 255 20.09 -20.61 -23.01
CA TYR A 255 21.39 -20.52 -23.66
C TYR A 255 21.29 -20.85 -25.15
N GLY A 256 22.25 -20.32 -25.91
CA GLY A 256 22.47 -20.69 -27.30
C GLY A 256 23.90 -21.12 -27.52
N LEU A 257 24.08 -22.23 -28.23
CA LEU A 257 25.35 -22.89 -28.48
C LEU A 257 25.60 -22.97 -29.98
N GLU A 258 26.84 -22.68 -30.38
CA GLU A 258 27.32 -22.93 -31.73
C GLU A 258 28.53 -23.86 -31.73
N ILE A 259 28.55 -24.79 -32.69
CA ILE A 259 29.69 -25.69 -32.96
C ILE A 259 30.17 -25.43 -34.39
N TRP A 260 31.47 -25.27 -34.56
CA TRP A 260 32.14 -25.01 -35.81
C TRP A 260 33.19 -26.10 -36.05
N ARG A 261 33.38 -26.50 -37.31
CA ARG A 261 34.41 -27.44 -37.75
C ARG A 261 35.18 -26.81 -38.89
N ASP A 262 36.50 -26.72 -38.78
CA ASP A 262 37.39 -26.18 -39.83
C ASP A 262 36.89 -24.82 -40.40
N GLY A 263 36.32 -23.96 -39.54
CA GLY A 263 35.80 -22.65 -39.92
C GLY A 263 34.36 -22.63 -40.47
N VAL A 264 33.70 -23.78 -40.58
CA VAL A 264 32.30 -23.91 -41.03
C VAL A 264 31.38 -24.16 -39.83
N ARG A 265 30.28 -23.41 -39.71
CA ARG A 265 29.29 -23.61 -38.63
C ARG A 265 28.47 -24.86 -38.89
N MET A 266 28.64 -25.86 -38.03
CA MET A 266 27.95 -27.14 -38.11
C MET A 266 26.63 -27.14 -37.36
N LEU A 267 26.56 -26.43 -36.22
CA LEU A 267 25.38 -26.39 -35.37
C LEU A 267 25.17 -24.99 -34.81
N ALA A 268 23.90 -24.57 -34.73
CA ALA A 268 23.42 -23.45 -33.94
C ALA A 268 22.09 -23.85 -33.30
N THR A 269 22.01 -23.86 -31.97
CA THR A 269 20.78 -24.29 -31.28
C THR A 269 19.69 -23.22 -31.25
N GLY A 270 20.06 -21.95 -31.40
CA GLY A 270 19.18 -20.81 -31.06
C GLY A 270 19.11 -20.60 -29.54
N SER A 271 18.19 -19.77 -29.07
CA SER A 271 18.06 -19.33 -27.67
C SER A 271 17.19 -20.24 -26.80
N ASN A 272 17.23 -21.56 -27.00
CA ASN A 272 16.25 -22.50 -26.48
C ASN A 272 16.80 -23.54 -25.49
N LEU A 273 18.09 -23.51 -25.18
CA LEU A 273 18.67 -24.47 -24.24
C LEU A 273 18.37 -24.03 -22.82
N ALA A 274 17.48 -24.74 -22.13
CA ALA A 274 17.19 -24.53 -20.70
C ALA A 274 18.07 -25.40 -19.77
N THR A 275 19.04 -26.11 -20.34
CA THR A 275 19.96 -27.00 -19.62
C THR A 275 21.35 -26.38 -19.53
N LEU A 276 22.18 -26.87 -18.60
CA LEU A 276 23.59 -26.49 -18.46
C LEU A 276 24.56 -27.41 -19.22
N ALA A 277 23.99 -28.26 -20.08
CA ALA A 277 24.75 -29.17 -20.92
C ALA A 277 24.00 -29.50 -22.21
N TYR A 278 24.75 -29.76 -23.28
CA TYR A 278 24.24 -30.22 -24.56
C TYR A 278 25.17 -31.29 -25.13
N THR A 279 24.64 -32.40 -25.64
CA THR A 279 25.45 -33.50 -26.18
C THR A 279 25.23 -33.62 -27.68
N HIS A 280 26.32 -33.69 -28.43
CA HIS A 280 26.29 -33.83 -29.89
C HIS A 280 27.31 -34.86 -30.38
N PRO A 281 26.96 -35.77 -31.29
CA PRO A 281 27.94 -36.63 -31.95
C PRO A 281 28.85 -35.80 -32.87
N LEU A 282 30.15 -36.04 -32.81
CA LEU A 282 31.15 -35.36 -33.65
C LEU A 282 32.01 -36.38 -34.39
N GLU A 283 32.34 -36.04 -35.63
CA GLU A 283 33.31 -36.77 -36.43
C GLU A 283 34.74 -36.36 -36.06
N PRO A 284 35.79 -37.10 -36.49
CA PRO A 284 37.17 -36.67 -36.31
C PRO A 284 37.44 -35.32 -36.99
N GLY A 285 38.07 -34.37 -36.29
CA GLY A 285 38.37 -33.06 -36.86
C GLY A 285 38.71 -32.00 -35.82
N ASN A 286 38.98 -30.78 -36.31
CA ASN A 286 39.23 -29.61 -35.49
C ASN A 286 37.94 -28.81 -35.33
N TYR A 287 37.58 -28.54 -34.07
CA TYR A 287 36.35 -27.87 -33.73
C TYR A 287 36.59 -26.61 -32.92
N THR A 288 35.69 -25.65 -33.05
CA THR A 288 35.51 -24.59 -32.07
C THR A 288 34.06 -24.54 -31.60
N TRP A 289 33.84 -24.11 -30.37
CA TRP A 289 32.49 -23.91 -29.85
C TRP A 289 32.39 -22.65 -29.00
N ARG A 290 31.20 -22.08 -28.91
CA ARG A 290 30.92 -20.89 -28.10
C ARG A 290 29.49 -20.89 -27.59
N LEU A 291 29.24 -20.07 -26.57
CA LEU A 291 27.99 -20.00 -25.86
C LEU A 291 27.55 -18.56 -25.63
N GLN A 292 26.25 -18.33 -25.59
CA GLN A 292 25.61 -17.07 -25.24
C GLN A 292 24.42 -17.35 -24.31
N ALA A 293 24.15 -16.44 -23.38
CA ALA A 293 23.00 -16.51 -22.48
C ALA A 293 21.91 -15.52 -22.91
N TYR A 294 20.66 -15.86 -22.63
CA TYR A 294 19.48 -15.07 -22.96
C TYR A 294 18.59 -14.86 -21.74
N CYS A 295 17.92 -13.71 -21.72
CA CYS A 295 16.90 -13.36 -20.75
C CYS A 295 15.62 -12.96 -21.49
N ALA A 296 14.47 -13.50 -21.09
CA ALA A 296 13.19 -13.26 -21.75
C ALA A 296 12.57 -11.91 -21.30
N PRO A 297 12.05 -11.08 -22.24
CA PRO A 297 11.24 -9.91 -21.89
C PRO A 297 9.98 -10.31 -21.11
N PRO A 298 9.45 -9.46 -20.20
CA PRO A 298 9.81 -8.06 -19.96
C PRO A 298 10.91 -7.84 -18.90
N ALA A 299 11.59 -8.89 -18.42
CA ALA A 299 12.47 -8.80 -17.26
C ALA A 299 13.78 -8.02 -17.52
N CYS A 300 14.37 -8.13 -18.71
CA CYS A 300 15.71 -7.59 -19.00
C CYS A 300 15.74 -6.48 -20.06
N VAL A 301 16.71 -5.56 -19.94
CA VAL A 301 16.96 -4.45 -20.89
C VAL A 301 17.73 -4.84 -22.15
N ALA A 302 18.38 -6.00 -22.16
CA ALA A 302 19.00 -6.58 -23.33
C ALA A 302 18.72 -8.09 -23.35
N GLU A 303 18.31 -8.60 -24.51
CA GLU A 303 17.87 -9.99 -24.66
C GLU A 303 19.01 -11.00 -24.54
N SER A 304 20.28 -10.54 -24.48
CA SER A 304 21.42 -11.44 -24.50
C SER A 304 22.74 -10.90 -23.93
N SER A 305 23.58 -11.81 -23.43
CA SER A 305 24.91 -11.52 -22.87
C SER A 305 26.01 -11.24 -23.89
N GLY A 306 25.80 -11.61 -25.16
CA GLY A 306 26.87 -11.70 -26.16
C GLY A 306 27.52 -13.09 -26.18
N TRP A 307 28.23 -13.39 -27.27
CA TRP A 307 28.91 -14.67 -27.43
C TRP A 307 30.21 -14.74 -26.62
N SER A 308 30.46 -15.88 -25.99
CA SER A 308 31.77 -16.23 -25.44
C SER A 308 32.83 -16.30 -26.54
N ALA A 309 34.10 -16.28 -26.13
CA ALA A 309 35.19 -16.64 -27.02
C ALA A 309 34.98 -18.06 -27.58
N GLN A 310 35.46 -18.29 -28.80
CA GLN A 310 35.48 -19.61 -29.40
C GLN A 310 36.55 -20.48 -28.72
N ILE A 311 36.13 -21.64 -28.22
CA ILE A 311 36.98 -22.59 -27.52
C ILE A 311 37.38 -23.70 -28.50
N PRO A 312 38.67 -23.82 -28.86
CA PRO A 312 39.14 -24.83 -29.79
C PRO A 312 39.31 -26.19 -29.11
N PHE A 313 39.00 -27.29 -29.79
CA PHE A 313 39.28 -28.65 -29.36
C PHE A 313 39.39 -29.59 -30.57
N THR A 314 39.89 -30.81 -30.37
CA THR A 314 40.05 -31.79 -31.46
C THR A 314 39.39 -33.10 -31.11
N VAL A 315 38.73 -33.73 -32.07
CA VAL A 315 38.21 -35.09 -31.95
C VAL A 315 39.15 -36.02 -32.72
N GLY A 316 39.79 -36.96 -32.02
CA GLY A 316 40.77 -37.90 -32.56
C GLY A 316 40.14 -38.94 -33.49
N SER A 317 40.98 -39.74 -34.15
CA SER A 317 40.54 -40.73 -35.16
C SER A 317 40.45 -42.18 -34.67
N THR A 318 40.74 -42.50 -33.39
CA THR A 318 40.55 -43.86 -32.81
C THR A 318 40.57 -43.85 -31.27
N ALA A 319 39.86 -44.76 -30.62
CA ALA A 319 39.90 -44.97 -29.16
C ALA A 319 41.25 -45.59 -28.72
N PRO A 320 41.84 -45.19 -27.57
CA PRO A 320 43.05 -45.84 -27.08
C PRO A 320 42.77 -47.31 -26.75
N ALA A 321 43.67 -48.20 -27.19
CA ALA A 321 43.59 -49.63 -26.92
C ALA A 321 43.61 -49.91 -25.40
N PRO A 322 42.77 -50.82 -24.87
CA PRO A 322 42.75 -51.10 -23.44
C PRO A 322 44.04 -51.80 -23.01
N THR A 323 44.78 -51.18 -22.08
CA THR A 323 45.84 -51.83 -21.31
C THR A 323 45.25 -52.94 -20.42
N PRO A 324 45.83 -54.15 -20.38
CA PRO A 324 45.32 -55.23 -19.52
C PRO A 324 45.65 -54.94 -18.04
N MET A 325 44.63 -55.02 -17.16
CA MET A 325 44.80 -54.91 -15.71
C MET A 325 45.30 -56.23 -15.09
N PRO A 326 46.20 -56.18 -14.10
CA PRO A 326 46.51 -57.33 -13.24
C PRO A 326 45.43 -57.51 -12.17
N THR A 327 45.08 -58.77 -11.94
CA THR A 327 44.16 -59.24 -10.89
C THR A 327 44.84 -59.23 -9.53
N ASP A 328 44.22 -58.61 -8.53
CA ASP A 328 44.48 -58.94 -7.13
C ASP A 328 43.19 -58.97 -6.31
N THR A 329 43.01 -60.10 -5.64
CA THR A 329 41.88 -60.47 -4.78
C THR A 329 42.19 -60.04 -3.34
N PRO A 330 41.27 -59.42 -2.57
CA PRO A 330 41.48 -59.21 -1.13
C PRO A 330 40.85 -60.33 -0.29
N ALA A 331 41.58 -60.77 0.74
CA ALA A 331 41.08 -61.64 1.81
C ALA A 331 40.31 -60.82 2.88
N PRO A 332 39.27 -61.37 3.54
CA PRO A 332 38.51 -60.64 4.56
C PRO A 332 39.03 -60.88 5.98
N SER A 333 39.09 -59.82 6.79
CA SER A 333 39.29 -59.90 8.24
C SER A 333 37.99 -59.56 9.01
N SER A 334 37.63 -60.45 9.92
CA SER A 334 36.62 -60.35 10.98
C SER A 334 36.80 -59.11 11.87
N THR A 335 35.83 -58.58 12.62
CA THR A 335 35.07 -59.16 13.76
C THR A 335 34.06 -58.08 14.30
N PRO A 336 33.26 -58.23 15.40
CA PRO A 336 31.80 -58.18 15.33
C PRO A 336 31.08 -57.13 16.23
N GLN A 337 29.74 -57.13 16.10
CA GLN A 337 28.70 -56.40 16.82
C GLN A 337 28.81 -56.39 18.37
N ALA A 338 28.36 -55.29 18.97
CA ALA A 338 27.90 -55.22 20.36
C ALA A 338 26.48 -54.62 20.46
N SER A 339 25.73 -55.17 21.40
CA SER A 339 24.28 -55.20 21.49
C SER A 339 23.62 -54.05 22.25
N LYS A 340 22.34 -53.87 21.91
CA LYS A 340 21.23 -53.19 22.63
C LYS A 340 21.36 -53.15 24.15
N HIS A 341 20.94 -52.03 24.76
CA HIS A 341 20.11 -52.00 25.97
C HIS A 341 19.10 -50.85 25.93
N MET A 342 17.83 -51.20 26.16
CA MET A 342 16.63 -50.36 26.25
C MET A 342 16.19 -50.32 27.72
N LEU A 343 15.81 -49.16 28.24
CA LEU A 343 14.97 -48.95 29.43
C LEU A 343 13.96 -47.82 29.08
N TYR A 344 12.65 -48.08 28.92
CA TYR A 344 11.55 -48.08 29.93
C TYR A 344 11.50 -46.76 30.73
N LEU A 345 10.45 -45.91 30.80
CA LEU A 345 8.96 -45.96 30.89
C LEU A 345 8.42 -44.48 30.93
N PRO A 346 7.14 -44.16 31.26
CA PRO A 346 5.85 -44.54 30.66
C PRO A 346 4.94 -43.31 30.36
N MET A 347 3.80 -43.63 29.71
CA MET A 347 2.67 -42.76 29.41
C MET A 347 1.87 -42.29 30.65
N ALA A 348 1.22 -41.12 30.53
CA ALA A 348 -0.07 -40.85 31.16
C ALA A 348 -0.95 -39.98 30.24
N LYS A 349 -2.11 -40.53 29.84
CA LYS A 349 -3.28 -39.80 29.34
C LYS A 349 -4.53 -40.49 29.89
N ARG A 350 -5.21 -39.83 30.81
CA ARG A 350 -6.65 -39.53 30.81
C ARG A 350 -6.97 -38.60 31.95
#